data_AF-A0A7C5H1E1-F1
#
_entry.id   AF-A0A7C5H1E1-F1
#
_cell.length_a   1.000
_cell.length_b   1.000
_cell.length_c   1.000
_cell.angle_alpha   90.00
_cell.angle_beta   90.00
_cell.angle_gamma   90.00
#
_symmetry.space_group_name_H-M   'P 1'
#
loop_
_entity.id
_entity.type
_entity.pdbx_description
1 polymer ?
#
loop_
_entity_poly.entity_id
_entity_poly.type
_entity_poly.pdbx_seq_one_letter_code
_entity_poly.pdbx_strand_id
1 'polypeptide(L)'
;MRRVTRNYIIDIIFGLLLLGQGVTGAILWFLLPGGYRYRGGAGGDEGGTFLLARHDWRDIHQWLAVALAVMFIVHIAIHWQWLVSMTKSYLRRGGNGA
;
A
#
# COMPACT_ATOMS: atom_id res chain seq x y z
N MET A 1 8.96 -15.03 -21.81
CA MET A 1 8.53 -15.33 -20.41
C MET A 1 7.14 -15.95 -20.43
N ARG A 2 6.87 -16.99 -19.64
CA ARG A 2 5.52 -17.58 -19.52
C ARG A 2 4.58 -16.58 -18.84
N ARG A 3 3.31 -16.50 -19.25
CA ARG A 3 2.31 -15.59 -18.64
C ARG A 3 2.23 -15.74 -17.12
N VAL A 4 2.34 -16.98 -16.63
CA VAL A 4 2.37 -17.30 -15.20
C VAL A 4 3.54 -16.64 -14.48
N THR A 5 4.75 -16.73 -15.04
CA THR A 5 5.95 -16.12 -14.45
C THR A 5 5.82 -14.60 -14.34
N ARG A 6 5.28 -13.94 -15.37
CA ARG A 6 5.06 -12.48 -15.34
C ARG A 6 4.07 -12.08 -14.25
N ASN A 7 2.95 -12.77 -14.14
CA ASN A 7 1.93 -12.48 -13.13
C ASN A 7 2.51 -12.67 -11.72
N TYR A 8 3.23 -13.76 -11.50
CA TYR A 8 3.89 -14.04 -10.22
C TYR A 8 4.91 -12.97 -9.82
N ILE A 9 5.72 -12.48 -10.77
CA ILE A 9 6.67 -11.38 -10.51
C ILE A 9 5.94 -10.10 -10.09
N ILE A 10 4.86 -9.75 -10.79
CA ILE A 10 4.07 -8.55 -10.49
C ILE A 10 3.46 -8.66 -9.09
N ASP A 11 2.93 -9.82 -8.72
CA ASP A 11 2.35 -10.04 -7.40
C ASP A 11 3.40 -10.00 -6.28
N ILE A 12 4.62 -10.51 -6.53
CA ILE A 12 5.75 -10.36 -5.58
C ILE A 12 6.12 -8.88 -5.41
N ILE A 13 6.28 -8.14 -6.51
CA ILE A 13 6.61 -6.72 -6.47
C ILE A 13 5.55 -5.95 -5.69
N PHE A 14 4.26 -6.23 -5.96
CA PHE A 14 3.16 -5.63 -5.24
C PHE A 14 3.21 -5.96 -3.74
N GLY A 15 3.48 -7.22 -3.38
CA GLY A 15 3.65 -7.66 -2.00
C GLY A 15 4.79 -6.95 -1.28
N LEU A 16 5.94 -6.77 -1.94
CA LEU A 16 7.09 -6.05 -1.38
C LEU A 16 6.81 -4.55 -1.19
N LEU A 17 6.14 -3.91 -2.15
CA LEU A 17 5.71 -2.51 -2.02
C LEU A 17 4.73 -2.33 -0.86
N LEU A 18 3.80 -3.27 -0.69
CA LEU A 18 2.84 -3.24 0.40
C LEU A 18 3.52 -3.43 1.77
N LEU A 19 4.51 -4.33 1.84
CA LEU A 19 5.34 -4.53 3.02
C LEU A 19 6.14 -3.26 3.36
N GLY A 20 6.84 -2.68 2.38
CA GLY A 20 7.59 -1.43 2.57
C GLY A 20 6.69 -0.26 3.01
N GLN A 21 5.50 -0.15 2.41
CA GLN A 21 4.53 0.87 2.79
C GLN A 21 4.02 0.69 4.21
N GLY A 22 3.73 -0.55 4.62
CA GLY A 22 3.32 -0.88 5.98
C GLY A 22 4.43 -0.61 7.00
N VAL A 23 5.67 -1.00 6.70
CA VAL A 23 6.83 -0.78 7.58
C VAL A 23 7.10 0.71 7.77
N THR A 24 7.16 1.50 6.70
CA THR A 24 7.38 2.96 6.81
C THR A 24 6.25 3.66 7.55
N GLY A 25 4.99 3.25 7.34
CA GLY A 25 3.86 3.75 8.11
C GLY A 25 3.93 3.38 9.59
N ALA A 26 4.32 2.14 9.91
CA ALA A 26 4.54 1.69 11.28
C ALA A 26 5.68 2.46 11.96
N ILE A 27 6.80 2.71 11.26
CA ILE A 27 7.91 3.53 11.77
C ILE A 27 7.41 4.94 12.09
N LEU A 28 6.67 5.58 11.18
CA LEU A 28 6.13 6.93 11.39
C LEU A 28 5.08 6.99 12.51
N TRP A 29 4.36 5.90 12.76
CA TRP A 29 3.33 5.87 13.81
C TRP A 29 3.90 5.52 15.19
N PHE A 30 4.80 4.54 15.28
CA PHE A 30 5.33 4.03 16.54
C PHE A 30 6.67 4.66 16.96
N LEU A 31 7.60 4.88 16.02
CA LEU A 31 8.97 5.30 16.33
C LEU A 31 9.18 6.81 16.13
N LEU A 32 8.46 7.41 15.19
CA LEU A 32 8.54 8.84 14.87
C LEU A 32 7.15 9.52 14.94
N PRO A 33 6.41 9.38 16.07
CA PRO A 33 5.08 9.94 16.20
C PRO A 33 5.15 11.45 15.98
N GLY A 34 4.69 11.89 14.82
CA GLY A 34 4.50 13.32 14.56
C GLY A 34 3.31 13.75 15.38
N GLY A 35 3.56 14.48 16.45
CA GLY A 35 2.55 14.90 17.42
C GLY A 35 1.22 15.23 16.74
N TYR A 36 0.17 14.57 17.21
CA TYR A 36 -1.21 14.85 16.85
C TYR A 36 -1.45 16.37 16.99
N ARG A 37 -1.56 17.07 15.87
CA ARG A 37 -1.89 18.50 15.80
C ARG A 37 -3.37 18.70 16.14
N TYR A 38 -3.72 18.53 17.41
CA TYR A 38 -4.79 19.29 18.03
C TYR A 38 -4.12 20.42 18.81
N ARG A 39 -4.41 21.68 18.44
CA ARG A 39 -4.03 22.93 19.13
C ARG A 39 -2.64 23.53 18.80
N GLY A 40 -2.61 24.35 17.75
CA GLY A 40 -2.01 25.69 17.78
C GLY A 40 -0.56 25.90 18.25
N GLY A 41 0.34 24.93 18.11
CA GLY A 41 1.75 25.08 18.49
C GLY A 41 2.68 24.76 17.33
N ALA A 42 3.64 25.64 17.08
CA ALA A 42 4.72 25.48 16.11
C ALA A 42 5.63 24.30 16.48
N GLY A 43 5.18 23.08 16.22
CA GLY A 43 6.04 21.89 16.20
C GLY A 43 6.59 21.74 14.79
N GLY A 44 7.83 22.17 14.57
CA GLY A 44 8.56 21.95 13.33
C GLY A 44 8.71 20.47 13.00
N ASP A 45 8.93 20.15 11.73
CA ASP A 45 9.11 18.78 11.20
C ASP A 45 10.39 18.07 11.74
N GLU A 46 11.01 18.63 12.78
CA GLU A 46 12.35 18.31 13.28
C GLU A 46 12.36 17.34 14.48
N GLY A 47 11.20 16.96 15.01
CA GLY A 47 11.11 16.35 16.35
C GLY A 47 11.60 14.89 16.49
N GLY A 48 11.97 14.20 15.40
CA GLY A 48 12.36 12.80 15.51
C GLY A 48 13.33 12.35 14.42
N THR A 49 14.41 11.69 14.83
CA THR A 49 15.39 11.03 13.96
C THR A 49 15.45 9.54 14.29
N PHE A 50 15.21 8.69 13.30
CA PHE A 50 15.37 7.24 13.43
C PHE A 50 16.12 6.75 12.18
N LEU A 51 17.44 6.66 12.25
CA LEU A 51 18.36 6.47 11.11
C LEU A 51 18.36 7.62 10.07
N LEU A 52 17.20 8.12 9.69
CA LEU A 52 16.95 9.29 8.84
C LEU A 52 16.04 10.28 9.58
N ALA A 53 15.92 11.51 9.05
CA ALA A 53 15.00 12.49 9.60
C ALA A 53 13.55 12.07 9.34
N ARG A 54 12.62 12.54 10.19
CA ARG A 54 11.19 12.25 10.02
C ARG A 54 10.64 12.69 8.66
N HIS A 55 11.13 13.80 8.12
CA HIS A 55 10.71 14.27 6.79
C HIS A 55 11.16 13.30 5.69
N ASP A 56 12.38 12.76 5.75
CA ASP A 56 12.85 11.74 4.79
C ASP A 56 11.97 10.49 4.84
N TRP A 57 11.64 9.99 6.05
CA TRP A 57 10.74 8.85 6.20
C TRP A 57 9.35 9.13 5.64
N ARG A 58 8.85 10.35 5.81
CA ARG A 58 7.57 10.78 5.24
C ARG A 58 7.62 10.80 3.72
N ASP A 59 8.69 11.32 3.14
CA ASP A 59 8.87 11.37 1.69
C ASP A 59 8.95 9.95 1.11
N ILE A 60 9.74 9.07 1.71
CA ILE A 60 9.81 7.65 1.34
C ILE A 60 8.43 6.99 1.42
N HIS A 61 7.69 7.21 2.52
CA HIS A 61 6.34 6.68 2.70
C HIS A 61 5.35 7.21 1.66
N GLN A 62 5.45 8.47 1.27
CA GLN A 62 4.60 9.06 0.24
C GLN A 62 4.90 8.49 -1.14
N TRP A 63 6.18 8.39 -1.52
CA TRP A 63 6.58 7.83 -2.81
C TRP A 63 6.28 6.33 -2.91
N LEU A 64 6.45 5.57 -1.82
CA LEU A 64 6.00 4.18 -1.74
C LEU A 64 4.48 4.06 -1.90
N ALA A 65 3.69 4.97 -1.33
CA ALA A 65 2.23 5.02 -1.52
C ALA A 65 1.88 5.19 -3.00
N VAL A 66 2.54 6.12 -3.69
CA VAL A 66 2.33 6.39 -5.12
C VAL A 66 2.70 5.17 -5.96
N ALA A 67 3.86 4.57 -5.71
CA ALA A 67 4.29 3.36 -6.41
C ALA A 67 3.31 2.20 -6.17
N LEU A 68 2.85 2.01 -4.94
CA LEU A 68 1.87 0.99 -4.59
C LEU A 68 0.53 1.23 -5.30
N ALA A 69 0.06 2.48 -5.38
CA ALA A 69 -1.18 2.83 -6.07
C ALA A 69 -1.10 2.53 -7.58
N VAL A 70 0.01 2.89 -8.23
CA VAL A 70 0.24 2.55 -9.65
C VAL A 70 0.27 1.04 -9.85
N MET A 71 1.01 0.32 -8.99
CA MET A 71 1.11 -1.12 -9.10
C MET A 71 -0.24 -1.82 -8.82
N PHE A 72 -1.07 -1.28 -7.94
CA PHE A 72 -2.42 -1.77 -7.67
C PHE A 72 -3.31 -1.71 -8.91
N ILE A 73 -3.27 -0.58 -9.63
CA ILE A 73 -4.03 -0.42 -10.89
C ILE A 73 -3.59 -1.45 -11.93
N VAL A 74 -2.28 -1.62 -12.10
CA VAL A 74 -1.72 -2.61 -13.05
C VAL A 74 -2.09 -4.04 -12.64
N HIS A 75 -2.04 -4.37 -11.35
CA HIS A 75 -2.45 -5.66 -10.83
C HIS A 75 -3.92 -5.95 -11.17
N ILE A 76 -4.83 -5.01 -10.91
CA ILE A 76 -6.25 -5.15 -11.27
C ILE A 76 -6.42 -5.33 -12.79
N ALA A 77 -5.73 -4.53 -13.60
CA ALA A 77 -5.83 -4.61 -15.05
C ALA A 77 -5.42 -6.00 -15.59
N ILE A 78 -4.38 -6.61 -15.00
CA ILE A 78 -3.91 -7.95 -15.38
C ILE A 78 -4.85 -9.04 -14.90
N HIS A 79 -5.40 -8.89 -13.69
CA HIS A 79 -6.29 -9.88 -13.07
C HIS A 79 -7.78 -9.63 -13.36
N TRP A 80 -8.10 -8.70 -14.26
CA TRP A 80 -9.47 -8.27 -14.56
C TRP A 80 -10.43 -9.43 -14.89
N GLN A 81 -9.99 -10.38 -15.71
CA GLN A 81 -10.81 -11.55 -16.08
C GLN A 81 -11.14 -12.42 -14.87
N TRP A 82 -10.16 -12.63 -13.98
CA TRP A 82 -10.34 -13.35 -12.73
C TRP A 82 -11.30 -12.59 -11.81
N LEU A 83 -11.14 -11.27 -11.67
CA LEU A 83 -12.03 -10.43 -10.84
C LEU A 83 -13.49 -10.54 -11.30
N VAL A 84 -13.76 -10.34 -12.60
CA VAL A 84 -15.13 -10.45 -13.15
C VAL A 84 -15.70 -11.86 -12.98
N SER A 85 -14.90 -12.90 -13.22
CA SER A 85 -15.33 -14.29 -13.03
C SER A 85 -15.71 -14.55 -11.56
N MET A 86 -14.88 -14.08 -10.63
CA MET A 86 -15.09 -14.23 -9.21
C MET A 86 -16.34 -13.48 -8.73
N THR A 87 -16.50 -12.21 -9.11
CA THR A 87 -17.69 -11.41 -8.78
C THR A 87 -18.98 -12.06 -9.29
N LYS A 88 -18.98 -12.57 -10.53
CA LYS A 88 -20.13 -13.31 -11.09
C LYS A 88 -20.42 -14.59 -10.31
N SER A 89 -19.39 -15.32 -9.88
CA SER A 89 -19.53 -16.54 -9.09
C SER A 89 -20.17 -16.26 -7.73
N TYR A 90 -19.69 -15.24 -7.01
CA TYR A 90 -20.27 -14.82 -5.73
C TYR A 90 -21.73 -14.38 -5.87
N LEU A 91 -22.06 -13.60 -6.92
CA LEU A 91 -23.43 -13.15 -7.17
C LEU A 91 -24.38 -14.32 -7.52
N ARG A 92 -23.95 -15.29 -8.34
CA ARG A 92 -24.76 -16.48 -8.65
C ARG A 92 -24.96 -17.39 -7.44
N ARG A 93 -23.99 -17.47 -6.52
CA ARG A 93 -24.13 -18.24 -5.28
C ARG A 93 -25.12 -17.61 -4.30
N GLY A 94 -25.21 -16.29 -4.25
CA GLY A 94 -26.21 -15.58 -3.42
C GLY A 94 -27.65 -15.73 -3.91
N GLY A 95 -27.87 -15.95 -5.22
CA GLY A 95 -29.21 -16.11 -5.80
C GLY A 95 -29.79 -17.53 -5.78
N ASN A 96 -28.96 -18.56 -5.56
CA ASN A 96 -29.38 -19.97 -5.55
C ASN A 96 -29.59 -20.55 -4.14
N GLY A 97 -29.51 -19.70 -3.11
CA GLY A 97 -29.71 -20.07 -1.70
C GLY A 97 -30.87 -19.35 -1.01
N ALA A 98 -31.75 -18.69 -1.78
CA ALA A 98 -32.97 -18.04 -1.30
C ALA A 98 -34.20 -18.74 -1.88
#